data_AF-A0A945LK32-F1
#
_entry.id   AF-A0A945LK32-F1
#
_cell.length_a   1.000
_cell.length_b   1.000
_cell.length_c   1.000
_cell.angle_alpha   90.00
_cell.angle_beta   90.00
_cell.angle_gamma   90.00
#
_symmetry.space_group_name_H-M   'P 1'
#
loop_
_entity.id
_entity.type
_entity.pdbx_description
1 polymer ?
#
loop_
_entity_poly.entity_id
_entity_poly.type
_entity_poly.pdbx_seq_one_letter_code
_entity_poly.pdbx_strand_id
1 'polypeptide(L)' 'RVYQKSQAIFMILTNLDGILYPLLAKIALIIPRIISDYLYDIFSKNRYNIMGKRDSCRIPRIEEKEYFL' A
#
# COMPACT_ATOMS: atom_id res chain seq x y z
N ARG A 1 17.69 -0.98 6.30
CA ARG A 1 17.08 -2.31 6.01
C ARG A 1 16.07 -2.11 4.89
N VAL A 2 15.97 -3.00 3.91
CA VAL A 2 14.99 -2.89 2.81
C VAL A 2 13.82 -3.82 3.13
N TYR A 3 12.62 -3.26 3.29
CA TYR A 3 11.39 -4.04 3.50
C TYR A 3 10.73 -4.33 2.15
N GLN A 4 10.09 -5.49 2.02
CA GLN A 4 9.46 -5.94 0.77
C GLN A 4 8.04 -6.46 1.03
N LYS A 5 7.19 -6.47 -0.01
CA LYS A 5 5.82 -7.00 0.00
C LYS A 5 5.00 -6.51 1.21
N SER A 6 4.37 -7.43 1.95
CA SER A 6 3.51 -7.08 3.10
C SER A 6 4.28 -6.38 4.22
N GLN A 7 5.55 -6.71 4.44
CA GLN A 7 6.37 -6.04 5.45
C GLN A 7 6.60 -4.56 5.12
N ALA A 8 6.77 -4.23 3.84
CA ALA A 8 6.90 -2.82 3.44
C ALA A 8 5.63 -2.04 3.79
N ILE A 9 4.46 -2.63 3.53
CA ILE A 9 3.16 -2.02 3.86
C ILE A 9 3.04 -1.79 5.36
N PHE A 10 3.35 -2.79 6.18
CA PHE A 10 3.24 -2.65 7.64
C PHE A 10 4.16 -1.55 8.18
N MET A 11 5.39 -1.46 7.68
CA MET A 11 6.32 -0.41 8.07
C MET A 11 5.85 0.98 7.61
N ILE A 12 5.30 1.10 6.40
CA ILE A 12 4.70 2.36 5.94
C ILE A 12 3.55 2.78 6.87
N LEU A 13 2.63 1.87 7.17
CA LEU A 13 1.48 2.12 8.05
C LEU A 13 1.89 2.57 9.47
N THR A 14 3.03 2.10 9.99
CA THR A 14 3.53 2.58 11.30
C THR A 14 4.07 4.01 11.28
N ASN A 15 4.42 4.55 10.11
CA ASN A 15 4.99 5.90 9.95
C ASN A 15 3.97 6.93 9.43
N LEU A 16 2.73 6.52 9.18
CA LEU A 16 1.65 7.42 8.77
C LEU A 16 1.03 8.10 9.99
N ASP A 17 0.69 9.38 9.84
CA ASP A 17 0.04 10.16 10.89
C ASP A 17 -1.37 9.66 11.19
N GLY A 18 -1.73 9.67 12.48
CA GLY A 18 -3.03 9.21 12.99
C GLY A 18 -2.94 7.89 13.76
N ILE A 19 -3.95 7.62 14.61
CA ILE A 19 -3.92 6.47 15.53
C ILE A 19 -4.32 5.15 14.82
N LEU A 20 -5.15 5.24 13.78
CA LEU A 20 -5.70 4.07 13.11
C LEU A 20 -4.65 3.30 12.30
N TYR A 21 -3.76 3.99 11.58
CA TYR A 21 -2.78 3.31 10.71
C TYR A 21 -1.74 2.48 11.48
N PRO A 22 -1.11 3.00 12.55
CA PRO A 22 -0.20 2.20 13.37
C PRO A 22 -0.91 1.06 14.10
N LEU A 23 -2.19 1.23 14.48
CA LEU A 23 -2.99 0.17 15.08
C LEU A 23 -3.25 -0.96 14.07
N LEU A 24 -3.66 -0.64 12.85
CA LEU A 24 -3.83 -1.62 11.78
C LEU A 24 -2.54 -2.36 11.48
N ALA A 25 -1.39 -1.66 11.45
CA ALA A 25 -0.09 -2.29 11.25
C ALA A 25 0.22 -3.32 12.34
N LYS A 26 -0.05 -3.00 13.61
CA LYS A 26 0.15 -3.92 14.75
C LYS A 26 -0.73 -5.17 14.63
N ILE A 27 -2.00 -5.01 14.24
CA ILE A 27 -2.91 -6.14 14.02
C ILE A 27 -2.41 -7.00 12.86
N ALA A 28 -1.96 -6.38 11.77
CA ALA A 28 -1.47 -7.09 10.60
C ALA A 28 -0.15 -7.85 10.87
N LEU A 29 0.67 -7.40 11.83
CA LEU A 29 1.87 -8.12 12.27
C LEU A 29 1.57 -9.44 13.00
N ILE A 30 0.34 -9.64 13.50
CA ILE A 30 -0.09 -10.91 14.11
C ILE A 30 -0.26 -11.99 13.03
N ILE A 31 -0.58 -11.59 11.80
CA ILE A 31 -0.81 -12.50 10.68
C ILE A 31 0.54 -13.09 10.23
N PRO A 32 0.66 -14.43 10.09
CA PRO A 32 1.86 -15.06 9.56
C PRO A 32 2.28 -14.46 8.21
N ARG A 33 3.56 -14.14 8.07
CA ARG A 33 4.13 -13.52 6.86
C ARG A 33 3.79 -14.28 5.58
N ILE A 34 3.74 -15.61 5.64
CA ILE A 34 3.41 -16.46 4.50
C ILE A 34 2.02 -16.12 3.94
N ILE A 35 1.05 -15.89 4.84
CA ILE A 35 -0.33 -15.56 4.47
C ILE A 35 -0.40 -14.14 3.91
N SER A 36 0.22 -13.18 4.59
CA SER A 36 0.18 -11.78 4.14
C SER A 36 0.90 -11.57 2.81
N ASP A 37 2.03 -12.25 2.58
CA ASP A 37 2.75 -12.20 1.31
C ASP A 37 2.01 -12.96 0.19
N TYR A 38 1.34 -14.08 0.51
CA TYR A 38 0.49 -14.78 -0.46
C TYR A 38 -0.68 -13.91 -0.94
N LEU A 39 -1.36 -13.23 -0.02
CA LEU A 39 -2.41 -12.26 -0.37
C LEU A 39 -1.84 -11.13 -1.22
N TYR A 40 -0.70 -10.56 -0.83
CA TYR A 40 -0.02 -9.52 -1.61
C TYR A 40 0.31 -9.99 -3.05
N ASP A 41 0.75 -11.24 -3.21
CA ASP A 41 1.05 -11.82 -4.52
C ASP A 41 -0.21 -12.01 -5.37
N ILE A 42 -1.35 -12.38 -4.79
CA ILE A 42 -2.62 -12.46 -5.51
C ILE A 42 -3.03 -11.08 -6.02
N PHE A 43 -3.00 -10.06 -5.16
CA PHE A 43 -3.39 -8.69 -5.53
C PHE A 43 -2.44 -8.11 -6.57
N SER A 44 -1.13 -8.28 -6.41
CA SER A 44 -0.14 -7.74 -7.34
C SER A 44 -0.23 -8.38 -8.74
N LYS A 45 -0.49 -9.70 -8.82
CA LYS A 45 -0.75 -10.40 -10.09
C LYS A 45 -2.02 -9.92 -10.78
N ASN A 46 -3.05 -9.56 -10.01
CA ASN A 46 -4.34 -9.09 -10.53
C ASN A 46 -4.49 -7.56 -10.57
N ARG A 47 -3.42 -6.79 -10.29
CA ARG A 47 -3.52 -5.33 -10.08
C ARG A 47 -4.24 -4.58 -11.21
N TYR A 48 -4.00 -5.00 -12.46
CA TYR A 48 -4.60 -4.38 -13.64
C TYR A 48 -6.03 -4.83 -13.90
N ASN A 49 -6.42 -6.02 -13.41
CA ASN A 49 -7.80 -6.46 -13.45
C ASN A 49 -8.64 -5.78 -12.35
N ILE A 50 -8.03 -5.50 -11.20
CA ILE A 50 -8.69 -4.86 -10.05
C ILE A 50 -8.85 -3.36 -10.24
N MET A 51 -7.79 -2.66 -10.68
CA MET A 51 -7.78 -1.20 -10.81
C MET A 51 -7.97 -0.70 -12.25
N GLY A 52 -7.95 -1.60 -13.23
CA GLY A 52 -7.88 -1.25 -14.64
C GLY A 52 -6.48 -0.79 -15.06
N LYS A 53 -6.30 -0.66 -16.37
CA LYS A 53 -5.16 0.06 -16.96
C LYS A 53 -5.63 1.44 -17.39
N ARG A 54 -4.76 2.44 -17.25
CA ARG A 54 -4.97 3.76 -17.83
C ARG A 54 -4.14 3.83 -19.10
N ASP A 55 -4.77 4.25 -20.19
CA ASP A 55 -4.11 4.38 -21.49
C ASP A 55 -3.33 5.69 -21.63
N SER A 56 -3.52 6.64 -20.70
CA SER A 56 -2.81 7.93 -20.69
C SER A 56 -2.29 8.28 -19.29
N CYS A 57 -1.22 9.10 -19.25
CA CYS A 57 -0.71 9.68 -18.02
C CYS A 57 -1.72 10.70 -17.47
N ARG A 58 -2.10 10.53 -16.21
CA ARG A 58 -2.94 11.50 -15.49
C ARG A 58 -2.08 12.67 -15.01
N ILE A 59 -2.45 13.87 -15.43
CA ILE A 59 -1.89 15.12 -14.89
C ILE A 59 -2.73 15.53 -13.65
N PRO A 60 -2.11 15.93 -12.53
CA PRO A 60 -2.85 16.36 -11.34
C PRO A 60 -3.69 17.61 -11.64
N ARG A 61 -4.89 17.66 -11.05
CA ARG A 61 -5.73 18.87 -11.07
C ARG A 61 -5.09 19.97 -10.23
N ILE A 62 -5.57 21.20 -10.41
CA ILE A 62 -5.04 22.38 -9.70
C ILE A 62 -5.07 22.18 -8.18
N GLU A 63 -6.19 21.68 -7.65
CA GLU A 63 -6.36 21.34 -6.23
C GLU A 63 -5.42 20.22 -5.73
N GLU A 64 -4.97 19.34 -6.62
CA GLU A 64 -4.12 18.20 -6.26
C GLU A 64 -2.65 18.59 -6.23
N LYS A 65 -2.28 19.73 -6.82
CA LYS A 65 -0.89 20.20 -6.89
C LYS A 65 -0.29 20.43 -5.51
N GLU A 66 -1.09 20.80 -4.50
CA GLU A 66 -0.58 21.00 -3.13
C GLU A 66 0.07 19.73 -2.54
N TYR A 67 -0.32 18.55 -3.01
CA TYR A 67 0.25 17.27 -2.57
C TYR A 67 1.51 16.86 -3.35
N PHE A 68 1.89 17.61 -4.38
CA PHE A 68 3.09 17.39 -5.19
C PHE A 68 4.07 18.55 -4.97
N LEU A 69 5.31 18.24 -4.59
CA LEU A 69 6.37 19.21 -4.25
C LEU A 69 6.59 20.30 -5.31
#